data_AF-A0A8D0APD5-F1
#
_entry.id   AF-A0A8D0APD5-F1
#
_cell.length_a   1.000
_cell.length_b   1.000
_cell.length_c   1.000
_cell.angle_alpha   90.00
_cell.angle_beta   90.00
_cell.angle_gamma   90.00
#
_symmetry.space_group_name_H-M   'P 1'
#
loop_
_entity.id
_entity.type
_entity.pdbx_description
1 polymer ?
#
loop_
_entity_poly.entity_id
_entity_poly.type
_entity_poly.pdbx_seq_one_letter_code
_entity_poly.pdbx_strand_id
1 'polypeptide(L)'
;LRVNKSRTVNNINSHVTIATKTFLRYPQLKLLLSSIRRFYSNIEVIIADDSFEPEHITGEHIRQYLMPPAQGWFAGRNLAVSQVTTKYFLWVDDDFLFTENTKIEKLVEVMEAVPELDVLGGTVQGNQFYFSLLYEEGEEMEGGCLYRKSQGKFQSLSGYPRCFLASGVVNFFLARTDAVQRVGFDPKLQRVAHSEFFMDGLGSLLVATCDHVSIDHQPKTGNDKDKAHYARFRHPGNSDMEFKLQLHFFKNHLKCVRYG
;
A
#
# COMPACT_ATOMS: atom_id res chain seq x y z
N LEU A 1 -5.52 -31.84 -18.70
CA LEU A 1 -6.39 -30.72 -19.14
C LEU A 1 -5.60 -29.43 -19.08
N ARG A 2 -5.02 -28.98 -20.20
CA ARG A 2 -4.31 -27.70 -20.28
C ARG A 2 -5.34 -26.58 -20.27
N VAL A 3 -5.58 -25.97 -19.12
CA VAL A 3 -6.38 -24.75 -19.01
C VAL A 3 -5.57 -23.65 -19.72
N ASN A 4 -6.15 -23.09 -20.78
CA ASN A 4 -5.59 -21.94 -21.50
C ASN A 4 -5.32 -20.80 -20.51
N LYS A 5 -4.04 -20.56 -20.18
CA LYS A 5 -3.52 -19.44 -19.36
C LYS A 5 -3.99 -18.05 -19.82
N SER A 6 -4.52 -17.95 -21.04
CA SER A 6 -5.03 -16.71 -21.65
C SER A 6 -6.46 -16.34 -21.22
N ARG A 7 -7.25 -17.23 -20.60
CA ARG A 7 -8.67 -16.93 -20.30
C ARG A 7 -8.93 -16.25 -18.96
N THR A 8 -7.98 -16.26 -18.02
CA THR A 8 -8.20 -15.79 -16.64
C THR A 8 -8.13 -14.27 -16.47
N VAL A 9 -7.61 -13.53 -17.47
CA VAL A 9 -7.38 -12.06 -17.39
C VAL A 9 -8.35 -11.28 -18.28
N ASN A 10 -9.49 -11.87 -18.68
CA ASN A 10 -10.40 -11.19 -19.62
C ASN A 10 -11.25 -10.07 -18.99
N ASN A 11 -11.23 -9.90 -17.67
CA ASN A 11 -11.83 -8.74 -17.02
C ASN A 11 -11.08 -8.38 -15.73
N ILE A 12 -10.15 -7.43 -15.82
CA ILE A 12 -9.39 -6.96 -14.65
C ILE A 12 -10.33 -6.36 -13.58
N ASN A 13 -11.45 -5.76 -13.99
CA ASN A 13 -12.39 -5.07 -13.10
C ASN A 13 -13.09 -6.03 -12.11
N SER A 14 -13.18 -7.33 -12.42
CA SER A 14 -13.74 -8.32 -11.50
C SER A 14 -12.71 -8.87 -10.50
N HIS A 15 -11.43 -8.63 -10.74
CA HIS A 15 -10.33 -9.19 -9.94
C HIS A 15 -9.70 -8.16 -9.03
N VAL A 16 -9.72 -6.88 -9.43
CA VAL A 16 -9.02 -5.80 -8.75
C VAL A 16 -9.93 -4.62 -8.51
N THR A 17 -9.88 -4.09 -7.29
CA THR A 17 -10.37 -2.77 -6.93
C THR A 17 -9.19 -1.86 -6.62
N ILE A 18 -9.19 -0.61 -7.09
CA ILE A 18 -8.19 0.36 -6.68
C ILE A 18 -8.65 0.97 -5.35
N ALA A 19 -7.77 0.98 -4.35
CA ALA A 19 -8.02 1.60 -3.07
C ALA A 19 -7.04 2.74 -2.84
N THR A 20 -7.54 3.88 -2.40
CA THR A 20 -6.73 5.05 -2.05
C THR A 20 -7.30 5.75 -0.83
N LYS A 21 -6.49 6.65 -0.28
CA LYS A 21 -6.86 7.50 0.85
C LYS A 21 -6.41 8.91 0.56
N THR A 22 -7.30 9.88 0.76
CA THR A 22 -7.00 11.30 0.62
C THR A 22 -7.16 12.06 1.94
N PHE A 23 -6.52 13.22 2.01
CA PHE A 23 -6.65 14.20 3.08
C PHE A 23 -6.21 15.56 2.58
N LEU A 24 -7.14 16.50 2.40
CA LEU A 24 -6.82 17.87 1.98
C LEU A 24 -6.01 17.96 0.66
N ARG A 25 -6.19 16.98 -0.25
CA ARG A 25 -5.41 16.83 -1.49
C ARG A 25 -6.30 16.53 -2.70
N TYR A 26 -7.44 17.21 -2.80
CA TYR A 26 -8.39 17.02 -3.90
C TYR A 26 -7.83 17.29 -5.29
N PRO A 27 -6.97 18.30 -5.52
CA PRO A 27 -6.34 18.48 -6.82
C PRO A 27 -5.55 17.24 -7.27
N GLN A 28 -4.80 16.63 -6.35
CA GLN A 28 -4.00 15.44 -6.62
C GLN A 28 -4.88 14.22 -6.84
N LEU A 29 -5.88 14.03 -5.96
CA LEU A 29 -6.86 12.95 -6.11
C LEU A 29 -7.59 13.01 -7.45
N LYS A 30 -8.00 14.20 -7.90
CA LYS A 30 -8.66 14.38 -9.21
C LYS A 30 -7.74 14.02 -10.38
N LEU A 31 -6.45 14.36 -10.30
CA LEU A 31 -5.46 13.95 -11.30
C LEU A 31 -5.21 12.43 -11.28
N LEU A 32 -5.13 11.81 -10.10
CA LEU A 32 -5.09 10.35 -9.96
C LEU A 32 -6.30 9.71 -10.65
N LEU A 33 -7.52 10.12 -10.30
CA LEU A 33 -8.77 9.57 -10.84
C LEU A 33 -8.85 9.75 -12.36
N SER A 34 -8.48 10.91 -12.88
CA SER A 34 -8.41 11.17 -14.33
C SER A 34 -7.43 10.22 -15.03
N SER A 35 -6.23 10.04 -14.45
CA SER A 35 -5.24 9.11 -14.99
C SER A 35 -5.72 7.65 -14.93
N ILE A 36 -6.38 7.22 -13.85
CA ILE A 36 -6.99 5.90 -13.74
C ILE A 36 -8.00 5.70 -14.87
N ARG A 37 -8.92 6.65 -15.06
CA ARG A 37 -9.99 6.53 -16.07
C ARG A 37 -9.46 6.50 -17.50
N ARG A 38 -8.29 7.10 -17.77
CA ARG A 38 -7.61 7.00 -19.07
C ARG A 38 -7.17 5.57 -19.43
N PHE A 39 -6.76 4.76 -18.45
CA PHE A 39 -6.22 3.42 -18.68
C PHE A 39 -7.16 2.28 -18.26
N TYR A 40 -8.04 2.54 -17.29
CA TYR A 40 -8.99 1.60 -16.70
C TYR A 40 -10.33 2.30 -16.45
N SER A 41 -11.12 2.50 -17.51
CA SER A 41 -12.34 3.32 -17.47
C SER A 41 -13.39 2.81 -16.47
N ASN A 42 -13.50 1.49 -16.28
CA ASN A 42 -14.58 0.86 -15.50
C ASN A 42 -14.08 0.18 -14.22
N ILE A 43 -12.81 0.36 -13.85
CA ILE A 43 -12.29 -0.24 -12.61
C ILE A 43 -12.87 0.51 -11.41
N GLU A 44 -13.30 -0.25 -10.41
CA GLU A 44 -13.81 0.30 -9.16
C GLU A 44 -12.68 1.01 -8.39
N VAL A 45 -12.96 2.24 -7.92
CA VAL A 45 -12.05 3.02 -7.08
C VAL A 45 -12.73 3.34 -5.76
N ILE A 46 -12.13 2.90 -4.66
CA ILE A 46 -12.57 3.19 -3.30
C ILE A 46 -11.65 4.26 -2.70
N ILE A 47 -12.25 5.31 -2.18
CA ILE A 47 -11.55 6.46 -1.60
C ILE A 47 -11.96 6.56 -0.13
N ALA A 48 -11.02 6.40 0.78
CA ALA A 48 -11.20 6.83 2.16
C ALA A 48 -10.78 8.29 2.31
N ASP A 49 -11.61 9.11 2.95
CA ASP A 49 -11.40 10.55 3.03
C ASP A 49 -11.65 11.05 4.46
N ASP A 50 -10.60 11.56 5.11
CA ASP A 50 -10.65 12.14 6.45
C ASP A 50 -10.39 13.66 6.43
N SER A 51 -10.71 14.33 5.31
CA SER A 51 -10.61 15.79 5.20
C SER A 51 -11.60 16.51 6.12
N PHE A 52 -11.24 17.71 6.59
CA PHE A 52 -12.12 18.51 7.46
C PHE A 52 -13.40 18.95 6.78
N GLU A 53 -13.28 19.41 5.53
CA GLU A 53 -14.38 19.84 4.67
C GLU A 53 -14.33 19.02 3.39
N PRO A 54 -14.94 17.82 3.36
CA PRO A 54 -14.73 16.94 2.25
C PRO A 54 -15.45 17.40 0.97
N GLU A 55 -14.72 17.43 -0.15
CA GLU A 55 -15.32 17.58 -1.47
C GLU A 55 -16.00 16.26 -1.87
N HIS A 56 -17.26 16.32 -2.28
CA HIS A 56 -17.99 15.14 -2.74
C HIS A 56 -17.51 14.73 -4.14
N ILE A 57 -16.78 13.61 -4.23
CA ILE A 57 -16.26 13.06 -5.48
C ILE A 57 -17.30 12.13 -6.09
N THR A 58 -17.83 12.51 -7.25
CA THR A 58 -18.79 11.72 -8.02
C THR A 58 -18.15 11.12 -9.27
N GLY A 59 -18.70 10.00 -9.74
CA GLY A 59 -18.34 9.36 -11.00
C GLY A 59 -18.76 7.90 -11.01
N GLU A 60 -18.88 7.32 -12.21
CA GLU A 60 -19.09 5.89 -12.34
C GLU A 60 -17.91 5.12 -11.73
N HIS A 61 -18.21 4.02 -11.04
CA HIS A 61 -17.21 3.15 -10.40
C HIS A 61 -16.30 3.88 -9.38
N ILE A 62 -16.82 4.91 -8.72
CA ILE A 62 -16.16 5.62 -7.62
C ILE A 62 -17.03 5.52 -6.37
N ARG A 63 -16.45 5.05 -5.28
CA ARG A 63 -17.06 5.07 -3.95
C ARG A 63 -16.17 5.83 -2.98
N GLN A 64 -16.65 6.97 -2.52
CA GLN A 64 -16.02 7.77 -1.47
C GLN A 64 -16.65 7.46 -0.12
N TYR A 65 -15.81 7.18 0.87
CA TYR A 65 -16.21 6.95 2.25
C TYR A 65 -15.59 8.02 3.13
N LEU A 66 -16.46 8.81 3.76
CA LEU A 66 -16.06 9.90 4.65
C LEU A 66 -15.79 9.39 6.06
N MET A 67 -14.71 9.87 6.63
CA MET A 67 -14.25 9.57 7.98
C MET A 67 -14.36 10.81 8.85
N PRO A 68 -14.36 10.67 10.19
CA PRO A 68 -14.07 11.80 11.05
C PRO A 68 -12.76 12.48 10.61
N PRO A 69 -12.64 13.81 10.77
CA PRO A 69 -11.47 14.51 10.29
C PRO A 69 -10.16 14.01 10.92
N ALA A 70 -9.10 13.99 10.11
CA ALA A 70 -7.72 13.74 10.51
C ALA A 70 -7.45 12.40 11.23
N GLN A 71 -8.32 11.40 11.08
CA GLN A 71 -8.18 10.05 11.68
C GLN A 71 -6.89 9.33 11.28
N GLY A 72 -6.31 9.70 10.13
CA GLY A 72 -4.98 9.26 9.75
C GLY A 72 -4.96 8.13 8.73
N TRP A 73 -3.75 7.78 8.36
CA TRP A 73 -3.45 6.96 7.20
C TRP A 73 -3.84 5.48 7.38
N PHE A 74 -3.56 4.89 8.55
CA PHE A 74 -3.86 3.48 8.82
C PHE A 74 -5.37 3.24 9.00
N ALA A 75 -6.06 4.14 9.71
CA ALA A 75 -7.51 4.08 9.81
C ALA A 75 -8.19 4.17 8.43
N GLY A 76 -7.72 5.08 7.56
CA GLY A 76 -8.25 5.21 6.21
C GLY A 76 -7.96 4.02 5.30
N ARG A 77 -6.78 3.39 5.45
CA ARG A 77 -6.46 2.12 4.78
C ARG A 77 -7.42 1.01 5.16
N ASN A 78 -7.67 0.82 6.46
CA ASN A 78 -8.65 -0.17 6.93
C ASN A 78 -10.03 0.11 6.36
N LEU A 79 -10.49 1.36 6.38
CA LEU A 79 -11.79 1.71 5.82
C LEU A 79 -11.85 1.36 4.34
N ALA A 80 -10.91 1.82 3.52
CA ALA A 80 -10.92 1.54 2.08
C ALA A 80 -10.89 0.03 1.79
N VAL A 81 -9.99 -0.71 2.43
CA VAL A 81 -9.84 -2.17 2.23
C VAL A 81 -11.04 -2.95 2.76
N SER A 82 -11.74 -2.49 3.80
CA SER A 82 -12.97 -3.14 4.30
C SER A 82 -14.12 -3.09 3.30
N GLN A 83 -14.08 -2.18 2.33
CA GLN A 83 -15.11 -2.00 1.30
C GLN A 83 -14.77 -2.71 -0.02
N VAL A 84 -13.57 -3.30 -0.11
CA VAL A 84 -13.13 -4.10 -1.26
C VAL A 84 -13.81 -5.47 -1.22
N THR A 85 -14.41 -5.86 -2.35
CA THR A 85 -15.06 -7.17 -2.52
C THR A 85 -14.36 -8.07 -3.54
N THR A 86 -13.39 -7.53 -4.27
CA THR A 86 -12.59 -8.26 -5.26
C THR A 86 -11.46 -9.04 -4.59
N LYS A 87 -10.94 -10.07 -5.28
CA LYS A 87 -9.87 -10.95 -4.77
C LYS A 87 -8.61 -10.15 -4.38
N TYR A 88 -8.28 -9.14 -5.17
CA TYR A 88 -7.15 -8.26 -4.91
C TYR A 88 -7.58 -6.80 -4.86
N PHE A 89 -6.78 -5.99 -4.20
CA PHE A 89 -6.82 -4.55 -4.40
C PHE A 89 -5.44 -4.02 -4.77
N LEU A 90 -5.44 -2.92 -5.52
CA LEU A 90 -4.23 -2.14 -5.79
C LEU A 90 -4.25 -0.91 -4.88
N TRP A 91 -3.28 -0.82 -3.98
CA TRP A 91 -3.08 0.39 -3.19
C TRP A 91 -2.32 1.44 -4.00
N VAL A 92 -2.83 2.68 -4.00
CA VAL A 92 -2.17 3.85 -4.58
C VAL A 92 -2.30 5.06 -3.65
N ASP A 93 -1.24 5.87 -3.54
CA ASP A 93 -1.33 7.18 -2.90
C ASP A 93 -2.04 8.18 -3.85
N ASP A 94 -2.75 9.16 -3.29
CA ASP A 94 -3.61 10.11 -4.02
C ASP A 94 -2.85 11.05 -4.98
N ASP A 95 -1.52 11.09 -4.91
CA ASP A 95 -0.62 11.87 -5.76
C ASP A 95 0.14 11.01 -6.78
N PHE A 96 -0.30 9.77 -7.01
CA PHE A 96 0.20 8.95 -8.10
C PHE A 96 -0.48 9.25 -9.44
N LEU A 97 0.16 8.83 -10.53
CA LEU A 97 -0.33 8.93 -11.90
C LEU A 97 -0.19 7.60 -12.63
N PHE A 98 -1.31 7.11 -13.16
CA PHE A 98 -1.32 5.97 -14.07
C PHE A 98 -0.74 6.38 -15.42
N THR A 99 0.11 5.51 -15.96
CA THR A 99 0.75 5.67 -17.26
C THR A 99 0.60 4.40 -18.08
N GLU A 100 1.11 4.40 -19.32
CA GLU A 100 1.20 3.20 -20.14
C GLU A 100 1.99 2.06 -19.48
N ASN A 101 2.86 2.36 -18.50
CA ASN A 101 3.66 1.40 -17.75
C ASN A 101 2.94 0.84 -16.51
N THR A 102 1.75 1.35 -16.18
CA THR A 102 0.97 0.93 -15.00
C THR A 102 0.01 -0.19 -15.38
N LYS A 103 0.55 -1.38 -15.67
CA LYS A 103 -0.18 -2.57 -16.13
C LYS A 103 -0.63 -3.47 -14.98
N ILE A 104 -1.84 -3.25 -14.43
CA ILE A 104 -2.41 -4.02 -13.32
C ILE A 104 -2.46 -5.52 -13.64
N GLU A 105 -2.81 -5.88 -14.88
CA GLU A 105 -2.89 -7.25 -15.36
C GLU A 105 -1.58 -8.02 -15.22
N LYS A 106 -0.43 -7.33 -15.28
CA LYS A 106 0.90 -7.95 -15.09
C LYS A 106 1.20 -8.25 -13.63
N LEU A 107 0.70 -7.43 -12.72
CA LEU A 107 0.76 -7.74 -11.28
C LEU A 107 -0.12 -8.96 -10.95
N VAL A 108 -1.35 -9.00 -11.50
CA VAL A 108 -2.27 -10.13 -11.31
C VAL A 108 -1.69 -11.42 -11.89
N GLU A 109 -1.05 -11.37 -13.06
CA GLU A 109 -0.39 -12.53 -13.67
C GLU A 109 0.62 -13.20 -12.72
N VAL A 110 1.41 -12.41 -11.98
CA VAL A 110 2.37 -12.91 -10.99
C VAL A 110 1.66 -13.46 -9.76
N MET A 111 0.68 -12.74 -9.21
CA MET A 111 -0.08 -13.19 -8.03
C MET A 111 -0.83 -14.50 -8.29
N GLU A 112 -1.41 -14.68 -9.48
CA GLU A 112 -2.07 -15.94 -9.85
C GLU A 112 -1.09 -17.10 -10.08
N ALA A 113 0.14 -16.79 -10.53
CA ALA A 113 1.16 -17.80 -10.75
C ALA A 113 1.87 -18.25 -9.46
N VAL A 114 1.79 -17.45 -8.40
CA VAL A 114 2.33 -17.74 -7.06
C VAL A 114 1.20 -17.59 -6.02
N PRO A 115 0.32 -18.60 -5.86
CA PRO A 115 -0.90 -18.47 -5.04
C PRO A 115 -0.68 -18.18 -3.55
N GLU A 116 0.51 -18.49 -3.04
CA GLU A 116 0.97 -18.21 -1.66
C GLU A 116 1.34 -16.73 -1.47
N LEU A 117 1.51 -15.96 -2.56
CA LEU A 117 1.91 -14.55 -2.49
C LEU A 117 0.73 -13.67 -2.06
N ASP A 118 0.96 -12.84 -1.05
CA ASP A 118 -0.08 -11.96 -0.48
C ASP A 118 0.06 -10.52 -0.94
N VAL A 119 1.30 -10.03 -1.13
CA VAL A 119 1.58 -8.65 -1.53
C VAL A 119 2.66 -8.60 -2.61
N LEU A 120 2.39 -7.87 -3.69
CA LEU A 120 3.32 -7.62 -4.78
C LEU A 120 3.48 -6.12 -5.04
N GLY A 121 4.66 -5.59 -4.69
CA GLY A 121 5.03 -4.19 -4.93
C GLY A 121 5.58 -3.95 -6.34
N GLY A 122 5.17 -2.84 -6.94
CA GLY A 122 5.77 -2.33 -8.18
C GLY A 122 6.82 -1.25 -7.92
N THR A 123 7.09 -0.43 -8.93
CA THR A 123 8.01 0.72 -8.85
C THR A 123 7.28 2.05 -8.89
N VAL A 124 7.90 3.08 -8.31
CA VAL A 124 7.44 4.47 -8.44
C VAL A 124 8.51 5.23 -9.21
N GLN A 125 8.16 5.76 -10.38
CA GLN A 125 9.09 6.42 -11.30
C GLN A 125 10.31 5.54 -11.65
N GLY A 126 10.07 4.24 -11.87
CA GLY A 126 11.12 3.25 -12.14
C GLY A 126 11.94 2.81 -10.94
N ASN A 127 11.77 3.41 -9.76
CA ASN A 127 12.52 3.06 -8.55
C ASN A 127 11.77 2.01 -7.73
N GLN A 128 12.49 0.94 -7.35
CA GLN A 128 12.00 -0.09 -6.41
C GLN A 128 12.31 0.35 -4.98
N PHE A 129 11.28 0.59 -4.16
CA PHE A 129 11.45 0.80 -2.73
C PHE A 129 10.91 -0.42 -1.97
N TYR A 130 11.83 -1.21 -1.42
CA TYR A 130 11.54 -2.40 -0.63
C TYR A 130 12.58 -2.52 0.49
N PHE A 131 12.24 -3.34 1.48
CA PHE A 131 13.14 -3.65 2.58
C PHE A 131 12.95 -5.11 3.02
N SER A 132 13.97 -5.62 3.71
CA SER A 132 13.91 -6.90 4.41
C SER A 132 13.85 -6.67 5.91
N LEU A 133 13.10 -7.52 6.60
CA LEU A 133 13.02 -7.64 8.04
C LEU A 133 13.64 -8.97 8.43
N LEU A 134 14.60 -8.94 9.34
CA LEU A 134 15.19 -10.13 9.95
C LEU A 134 14.88 -10.08 11.44
N TYR A 135 14.23 -11.10 11.96
CA TYR A 135 13.94 -11.23 13.37
C TYR A 135 14.98 -12.14 14.02
N GLU A 136 15.61 -11.64 15.07
CA GLU A 136 16.48 -12.39 15.96
C GLU A 136 15.68 -12.70 17.22
N GLU A 137 15.49 -13.99 17.49
CA GLU A 137 14.79 -14.45 18.69
C GLU A 137 15.55 -14.00 19.94
N GLY A 138 14.81 -13.47 20.90
CA GLY A 138 15.35 -13.02 22.19
C GLY A 138 14.85 -13.88 23.33
N GLU A 139 15.15 -13.44 24.56
CA GLU A 139 14.65 -14.11 25.76
C GLU A 139 13.14 -13.87 25.93
N GLU A 140 12.44 -14.84 26.54
CA GLU A 140 10.99 -14.80 26.74
C GLU A 140 10.50 -13.49 27.39
N MET A 141 11.27 -12.97 28.36
CA MET A 141 10.89 -11.76 29.11
C MET A 141 11.27 -10.45 28.42
N GLU A 142 12.24 -10.46 27.51
CA GLU A 142 12.78 -9.23 26.90
C GLU A 142 12.32 -9.03 25.45
N GLY A 143 11.93 -10.10 24.78
CA GLY A 143 11.55 -10.07 23.38
C GLY A 143 12.73 -10.03 22.41
N GLY A 144 12.42 -10.18 21.13
CA GLY A 144 13.42 -10.31 20.07
C GLY A 144 13.90 -8.98 19.51
N CYS A 145 14.85 -9.05 18.58
CA CYS A 145 15.40 -7.89 17.89
C CYS A 145 15.05 -7.93 16.40
N LEU A 146 14.56 -6.81 15.88
CA LEU A 146 14.22 -6.68 14.47
C LEU A 146 15.28 -5.86 13.72
N TYR A 147 15.84 -6.42 12.66
CA TYR A 147 16.78 -5.73 11.78
C TYR A 147 16.12 -5.40 10.44
N ARG A 148 15.91 -4.11 10.17
CA ARG A 148 15.37 -3.61 8.91
C ARG A 148 16.50 -3.19 7.97
N LYS A 149 16.73 -4.00 6.92
CA LYS A 149 17.71 -3.73 5.85
C LYS A 149 17.09 -2.95 4.70
N SER A 150 17.68 -1.81 4.38
CA SER A 150 17.41 -1.10 3.12
C SER A 150 17.89 -1.96 1.94
N GLN A 151 17.00 -2.21 0.96
CA GLN A 151 17.32 -2.96 -0.28
C GLN A 151 17.76 -4.43 -0.11
N GLY A 152 17.44 -5.09 0.99
CA GLY A 152 17.61 -6.55 1.09
C GLY A 152 16.67 -7.27 0.12
N LYS A 153 17.22 -7.95 -0.90
CA LYS A 153 16.50 -8.92 -1.73
C LYS A 153 16.78 -10.33 -1.20
N PHE A 154 15.73 -11.13 -1.06
CA PHE A 154 15.89 -12.57 -0.89
C PHE A 154 15.97 -13.24 -2.27
N GLN A 155 15.59 -14.52 -2.36
CA GLN A 155 15.51 -15.25 -3.62
C GLN A 155 14.46 -14.68 -4.58
N SER A 156 14.68 -14.91 -5.88
CA SER A 156 13.70 -14.59 -6.92
C SER A 156 12.48 -15.51 -6.86
N LEU A 157 11.35 -15.03 -7.36
CA LEU A 157 10.17 -15.86 -7.55
C LEU A 157 10.39 -16.84 -8.71
N SER A 158 9.96 -18.09 -8.52
CA SER A 158 10.07 -19.12 -9.56
C SER A 158 9.33 -18.70 -10.83
N GLY A 159 10.02 -18.72 -11.97
CA GLY A 159 9.48 -18.27 -13.27
C GLY A 159 9.41 -16.74 -13.47
N TYR A 160 9.73 -15.94 -12.45
CA TYR A 160 9.70 -14.47 -12.51
C TYR A 160 11.02 -13.88 -11.97
N PRO A 161 12.13 -13.95 -12.74
CA PRO A 161 13.47 -13.56 -12.27
C PRO A 161 13.61 -12.06 -11.95
N ARG A 162 12.68 -11.23 -12.42
CA ARG A 162 12.62 -9.79 -12.11
C ARG A 162 11.77 -9.48 -10.86
N CYS A 163 11.33 -10.52 -10.15
CA CYS A 163 10.55 -10.43 -8.92
C CYS A 163 11.31 -11.11 -7.80
N PHE A 164 11.41 -10.46 -6.64
CA PHE A 164 12.19 -10.93 -5.50
C PHE A 164 11.33 -10.94 -4.25
N LEU A 165 11.49 -11.96 -3.42
CA LEU A 165 10.93 -11.94 -2.07
C LEU A 165 11.55 -10.76 -1.28
N ALA A 166 10.69 -10.10 -0.51
CA ALA A 166 11.00 -8.98 0.36
C ALA A 166 10.16 -9.09 1.64
N SER A 167 10.36 -8.19 2.60
CA SER A 167 9.49 -8.10 3.78
C SER A 167 8.49 -6.95 3.69
N GLY A 168 8.81 -5.89 2.93
CA GLY A 168 7.88 -4.80 2.69
C GLY A 168 8.20 -4.01 1.45
N VAL A 169 7.19 -3.30 0.95
CA VAL A 169 7.21 -2.58 -0.34
C VAL A 169 6.65 -1.16 -0.21
N VAL A 170 6.92 -0.33 -1.21
CA VAL A 170 6.37 1.02 -1.37
C VAL A 170 4.84 1.02 -1.43
N ASN A 171 4.21 2.18 -1.24
CA ASN A 171 2.75 2.38 -1.33
C ASN A 171 2.17 2.23 -2.75
N PHE A 172 2.78 1.39 -3.59
CA PHE A 172 2.26 0.94 -4.86
C PHE A 172 2.37 -0.58 -4.91
N PHE A 173 1.30 -1.26 -4.49
CA PHE A 173 1.28 -2.71 -4.39
C PHE A 173 -0.10 -3.28 -4.70
N LEU A 174 -0.12 -4.44 -5.36
CA LEU A 174 -1.29 -5.30 -5.47
C LEU A 174 -1.26 -6.27 -4.28
N ALA A 175 -2.37 -6.45 -3.60
CA ALA A 175 -2.44 -7.38 -2.48
C ALA A 175 -3.73 -8.18 -2.45
N ARG A 176 -3.66 -9.39 -1.87
CA ARG A 176 -4.82 -10.21 -1.53
C ARG A 176 -5.65 -9.52 -0.46
N THR A 177 -6.93 -9.32 -0.75
CA THR A 177 -7.85 -8.58 0.13
C THR A 177 -7.95 -9.25 1.50
N ASP A 178 -8.13 -10.57 1.53
CA ASP A 178 -8.27 -11.36 2.76
C ASP A 178 -7.01 -11.37 3.63
N ALA A 179 -5.82 -11.46 3.01
CA ALA A 179 -4.55 -11.45 3.72
C ALA A 179 -4.31 -10.09 4.42
N VAL A 180 -4.53 -8.98 3.72
CA VAL A 180 -4.37 -7.64 4.30
C VAL A 180 -5.40 -7.35 5.38
N GLN A 181 -6.66 -7.77 5.19
CA GLN A 181 -7.70 -7.62 6.22
C GLN A 181 -7.39 -8.38 7.50
N ARG A 182 -6.76 -9.55 7.39
CA ARG A 182 -6.36 -10.37 8.55
C ARG A 182 -5.28 -9.70 9.40
N VAL A 183 -4.29 -9.07 8.77
CA VAL A 183 -3.23 -8.34 9.48
C VAL A 183 -3.76 -7.01 9.99
N GLY A 184 -4.46 -6.26 9.14
CA GLY A 184 -4.99 -4.94 9.44
C GLY A 184 -3.90 -3.87 9.58
N PHE A 185 -4.30 -2.60 9.46
CA PHE A 185 -3.42 -1.46 9.72
C PHE A 185 -3.75 -0.90 11.11
N ASP A 186 -2.80 -0.86 12.05
CA ASP A 186 -3.09 -0.36 13.41
C ASP A 186 -3.58 1.11 13.43
N PRO A 187 -4.87 1.39 13.71
CA PRO A 187 -5.42 2.73 13.56
C PRO A 187 -4.87 3.73 14.58
N LYS A 188 -4.13 3.28 15.60
CA LYS A 188 -3.39 4.16 16.51
C LYS A 188 -2.27 4.92 15.79
N LEU A 189 -1.78 4.39 14.66
CA LEU A 189 -0.71 4.99 13.88
C LEU A 189 -1.26 5.93 12.79
N GLN A 190 -1.29 7.22 13.09
CA GLN A 190 -1.99 8.18 12.24
C GLN A 190 -1.17 8.67 11.04
N ARG A 191 0.12 8.98 11.21
CA ARG A 191 0.90 9.74 10.21
C ARG A 191 2.25 9.12 9.83
N VAL A 192 2.85 8.30 10.70
CA VAL A 192 4.11 7.58 10.42
C VAL A 192 3.91 6.11 10.72
N ALA A 193 3.95 5.27 9.69
CA ALA A 193 3.91 3.82 9.88
C ALA A 193 4.18 3.00 8.60
N HIS A 194 5.16 3.36 7.77
CA HIS A 194 5.32 2.62 6.51
C HIS A 194 5.75 1.15 6.71
N SER A 195 6.63 0.87 7.68
CA SER A 195 7.11 -0.51 7.88
C SER A 195 6.19 -1.34 8.77
N GLU A 196 5.40 -0.68 9.61
CA GLU A 196 4.71 -1.25 10.76
C GLU A 196 3.65 -2.26 10.34
N PHE A 197 2.92 -2.02 9.24
CA PHE A 197 2.02 -3.03 8.66
C PHE A 197 2.75 -4.34 8.30
N PHE A 198 3.93 -4.22 7.68
CA PHE A 198 4.71 -5.38 7.27
C PHE A 198 5.39 -6.08 8.45
N MET A 199 5.69 -5.34 9.52
CA MET A 199 6.20 -5.91 10.76
C MET A 199 5.11 -6.70 11.49
N ASP A 200 3.91 -6.14 11.59
CA ASP A 200 2.74 -6.82 12.19
C ASP A 200 2.33 -8.05 11.35
N GLY A 201 2.56 -8.01 10.03
CA GLY A 201 2.34 -9.14 9.12
C GLY A 201 3.53 -10.08 8.98
N LEU A 202 4.63 -9.90 9.73
CA LEU A 202 5.82 -10.74 9.59
C LEU A 202 5.49 -12.20 9.95
N GLY A 203 5.84 -13.12 9.05
CA GLY A 203 5.49 -14.54 9.18
C GLY A 203 4.04 -14.89 8.79
N SER A 204 3.18 -13.89 8.56
CA SER A 204 1.80 -14.08 8.09
C SER A 204 1.57 -13.64 6.64
N LEU A 205 2.39 -12.71 6.13
CA LEU A 205 2.35 -12.22 4.75
C LEU A 205 3.56 -12.71 3.98
N LEU A 206 3.33 -13.29 2.80
CA LEU A 206 4.37 -13.46 1.80
C LEU A 206 4.40 -12.24 0.88
N VAL A 207 5.54 -11.54 0.87
CA VAL A 207 5.71 -10.27 0.14
C VAL A 207 6.79 -10.40 -0.92
N ALA A 208 6.54 -9.82 -2.10
CA ALA A 208 7.52 -9.70 -3.16
C ALA A 208 7.48 -8.31 -3.81
N THR A 209 8.56 -7.98 -4.50
CA THR A 209 8.66 -6.77 -5.32
C THR A 209 9.13 -7.13 -6.72
N CYS A 210 8.56 -6.46 -7.72
CA CYS A 210 8.99 -6.57 -9.11
C CYS A 210 9.25 -5.19 -9.71
N ASP A 211 10.05 -5.15 -10.77
CA ASP A 211 10.42 -3.90 -11.46
C ASP A 211 9.67 -3.69 -12.80
N HIS A 212 8.71 -4.55 -13.15
CA HIS A 212 8.07 -4.58 -14.48
C HIS A 212 6.78 -3.78 -14.61
N VAL A 213 6.25 -3.26 -13.50
CA VAL A 213 5.12 -2.32 -13.49
C VAL A 213 5.53 -1.11 -12.68
N SER A 214 5.39 0.07 -13.29
CA SER A 214 5.69 1.36 -12.66
C SER A 214 4.44 2.21 -12.60
N ILE A 215 4.30 2.94 -11.51
CA ILE A 215 3.42 4.11 -11.42
C ILE A 215 4.27 5.38 -11.42
N ASP A 216 3.72 6.49 -11.91
CA ASP A 216 4.38 7.79 -11.85
C ASP A 216 3.87 8.59 -10.63
N HIS A 217 4.55 9.68 -10.30
CA HIS A 217 4.21 10.54 -9.18
C HIS A 217 4.02 11.97 -9.68
N GLN A 218 2.96 12.63 -9.21
CA GLN A 218 2.69 14.02 -9.55
C GLN A 218 3.84 14.92 -9.10
N PRO A 219 4.23 15.94 -9.90
CA PRO A 219 5.19 16.94 -9.46
C PRO A 219 4.73 17.62 -8.18
N LYS A 220 5.67 17.93 -7.27
CA LYS A 220 5.36 18.68 -6.03
C LYS A 220 5.09 20.19 -6.27
N THR A 221 4.91 20.57 -7.53
CA THR A 221 4.72 21.93 -8.00
C THR A 221 3.23 22.18 -8.23
N GLY A 222 2.60 22.93 -7.33
CA GLY A 222 1.17 23.26 -7.41
C GLY A 222 0.75 24.23 -6.31
N ASN A 223 -0.20 25.11 -6.66
CA ASN A 223 -0.93 25.96 -5.74
C ASN A 223 -2.19 25.23 -5.29
N ASP A 224 -2.04 24.42 -4.26
CA ASP A 224 -3.18 23.82 -3.57
C ASP A 224 -3.54 24.72 -2.39
N LYS A 225 -4.81 25.13 -2.31
CA LYS A 225 -5.33 26.02 -1.26
C LYS A 225 -5.07 25.43 0.13
N ASP A 226 -5.09 24.11 0.24
CA ASP A 226 -4.94 23.39 1.50
C ASP A 226 -3.49 22.97 1.77
N LYS A 227 -2.54 23.30 0.90
CA LYS A 227 -1.13 22.90 1.01
C LYS A 227 -0.51 23.24 2.36
N ALA A 228 -0.74 24.47 2.84
CA ALA A 228 -0.21 24.93 4.12
C ALA A 228 -0.87 24.21 5.30
N HIS A 229 -2.15 23.88 5.18
CA HIS A 229 -2.90 23.13 6.19
C HIS A 229 -2.43 21.67 6.23
N TYR A 230 -2.38 21.01 5.06
CA TYR A 230 -1.85 19.66 4.88
C TYR A 230 -0.43 19.49 5.40
N ALA A 231 0.45 20.47 5.15
CA ALA A 231 1.85 20.43 5.60
C ALA A 231 2.01 20.25 7.12
N ARG A 232 1.05 20.77 7.92
CA ARG A 232 1.04 20.62 9.38
C ARG A 232 0.87 19.16 9.84
N PHE A 233 0.25 18.33 9.01
CA PHE A 233 0.03 16.90 9.30
C PHE A 233 1.04 15.98 8.61
N ARG A 234 1.72 16.47 7.57
CA ARG A 234 2.66 15.66 6.77
C ARG A 234 3.92 15.30 7.55
N HIS A 235 4.33 16.19 8.45
CA HIS A 235 5.53 16.08 9.29
C HIS A 235 5.11 16.08 10.76
N PRO A 236 4.74 14.91 11.28
CA PRO A 236 4.37 14.76 12.69
C PRO A 236 5.56 15.05 13.62
N GLY A 237 5.25 15.35 14.89
CA GLY A 237 6.26 15.71 15.88
C GLY A 237 7.00 14.51 16.46
N ASN A 238 7.99 14.77 17.32
CA ASN A 238 8.76 13.72 18.00
C ASN A 238 7.86 12.79 18.84
N SER A 239 6.79 13.31 19.44
CA SER A 239 5.83 12.53 20.23
C SER A 239 5.16 11.42 19.43
N ASP A 240 4.84 11.66 18.16
CA ASP A 240 4.24 10.65 17.28
C ASP A 240 5.24 9.54 16.96
N MET A 241 6.52 9.91 16.79
CA MET A 241 7.61 8.94 16.57
C MET A 241 7.87 8.09 17.82
N GLU A 242 7.89 8.70 19.00
CA GLU A 242 8.03 8.01 20.28
C GLU A 242 6.87 7.04 20.53
N PHE A 243 5.63 7.51 20.35
CA PHE A 243 4.44 6.68 20.49
C PHE A 243 4.46 5.49 19.51
N LYS A 244 4.80 5.74 18.25
CA LYS A 244 4.93 4.69 17.22
C LYS A 244 5.93 3.61 17.65
N LEU A 245 7.10 4.01 18.15
CA LEU A 245 8.12 3.08 18.60
C LEU A 245 7.67 2.28 19.83
N GLN A 246 7.10 2.95 20.85
CA GLN A 246 6.57 2.29 22.05
C GLN A 246 5.49 1.27 21.71
N LEU A 247 4.53 1.66 20.87
CA LEU A 247 3.46 0.77 20.42
C LEU A 247 4.04 -0.45 19.70
N HIS A 248 5.02 -0.25 18.82
CA HIS A 248 5.63 -1.33 18.06
C HIS A 248 6.42 -2.29 18.94
N PHE A 249 7.22 -1.78 19.89
CA PHE A 249 7.97 -2.59 20.85
C PHE A 249 7.05 -3.46 21.69
N PHE A 250 5.98 -2.86 22.24
CA PHE A 250 5.02 -3.58 23.06
C PHE A 250 4.24 -4.61 22.24
N LYS A 251 3.69 -4.21 21.09
CA LYS A 251 2.80 -5.05 20.27
C LYS A 251 3.51 -6.27 19.69
N ASN A 252 4.75 -6.12 19.27
CA ASN A 252 5.51 -7.18 18.60
C ASN A 252 6.52 -7.88 19.52
N HIS A 253 6.44 -7.63 20.84
CA HIS A 253 7.36 -8.17 21.85
C HIS A 253 8.83 -8.03 21.42
N LEU A 254 9.23 -6.78 21.18
CA LEU A 254 10.57 -6.44 20.69
C LEU A 254 11.40 -5.76 21.78
N LYS A 255 12.66 -6.18 21.88
CA LYS A 255 13.73 -5.52 22.65
C LYS A 255 14.39 -4.41 21.85
N CYS A 256 14.56 -4.59 20.54
CA CYS A 256 15.26 -3.62 19.71
C CYS A 256 14.78 -3.59 18.26
N VAL A 257 14.87 -2.42 17.64
CA VAL A 257 14.75 -2.25 16.18
C VAL A 257 15.99 -1.54 15.69
N ARG A 258 16.67 -2.19 14.74
CA ARG A 258 17.90 -1.69 14.13
C ARG A 258 17.64 -1.39 12.66
N TYR A 259 18.09 -0.24 12.21
CA TYR A 259 17.93 0.22 10.83
C TYR A 259 19.29 0.24 10.14
N GLY A 260 19.36 -0.31 8.93
CA GLY A 260 20.55 -0.26 8.08
C GLY A 260 20.22 -0.41 6.60
#